data_AF-A0A937LG07-F1
#
_entry.id   AF-A0A937LG07-F1
#
_cell.length_a   1.000
_cell.length_b   1.000
_cell.length_c   1.000
_cell.angle_alpha   90.00
_cell.angle_beta   90.00
_cell.angle_gamma   90.00
#
_symmetry.space_group_name_H-M   'P 1'
#
loop_
_entity.id
_entity.type
_entity.pdbx_description
1 polymer ?
#
loop_
_entity_poly.entity_id
_entity_poly.type
_entity_poly.pdbx_seq_one_letter_code
_entity_poly.pdbx_strand_id
1 'polypeptide(L)' 'LVQSVNNQRRDRYREIAQENGITVEQVAAVAFERAIEATQSGHFLQDASGNWVRK' A
#
# COMPACT_ATOMS: atom_id res chain seq x y z
N LEU A 1 -12.48 1.13 12.17
CA LEU A 1 -11.44 0.12 11.85
C LEU A 1 -10.72 0.41 10.53
N VAL A 2 -11.43 0.49 9.40
CA VAL A 2 -10.77 0.76 8.09
C VAL A 2 -10.05 2.11 8.05
N GLN A 3 -10.68 3.17 8.57
CA GLN A 3 -10.05 4.50 8.61
C GLN A 3 -8.80 4.54 9.50
N SER A 4 -8.80 3.87 10.66
CA SER A 4 -7.63 3.82 11.55
C SER A 4 -6.46 3.06 10.92
N VAL A 5 -6.74 1.97 10.20
CA VAL A 5 -5.73 1.23 9.42
C VAL A 5 -5.17 2.10 8.30
N ASN A 6 -6.04 2.82 7.57
CA ASN A 6 -5.60 3.72 6.51
C ASN A 6 -4.74 4.87 7.04
N ASN A 7 -5.06 5.41 8.21
CA ASN A 7 -4.25 6.44 8.86
C ASN A 7 -2.87 5.89 9.26
N GLN A 8 -2.81 4.74 9.94
CA GLN A 8 -1.55 4.09 10.29
C GLN A 8 -0.69 3.78 9.06
N ARG A 9 -1.31 3.31 7.96
CA ARG A 9 -0.61 3.07 6.69
C ARG A 9 0.01 4.36 6.14
N ARG A 10 -0.72 5.46 6.17
CA ARG A 10 -0.22 6.77 5.70
C ARG A 10 0.91 7.29 6.58
N ASP A 11 0.81 7.12 7.90
CA ASP A 11 1.86 7.51 8.84
C ASP A 11 3.14 6.73 8.55
N ARG A 12 3.03 5.41 8.36
CA ARG A 12 4.17 4.56 7.98
C ARG A 12 4.79 4.94 6.63
N TYR A 13 3.98 5.28 5.63
CA TYR A 13 4.51 5.70 4.34
C TYR A 13 5.23 7.05 4.42
N ARG A 14 4.79 7.97 5.29
CA ARG A 14 5.50 9.23 5.52
C ARG A 14 6.88 9.01 6.16
N GLU A 15 6.99 8.11 7.12
CA GLU A 15 8.28 7.74 7.73
C GLU A 15 9.26 7.22 6.66
N ILE A 16 8.83 6.22 5.87
CA ILE A 16 9.67 5.63 4.81
C ILE A 16 10.06 6.68 3.76
N ALA A 17 9.12 7.54 3.37
CA ALA A 17 9.35 8.62 2.42
C ALA A 17 10.44 9.58 2.92
N GLN A 18 10.39 9.97 4.20
CA GLN A 18 11.39 10.83 4.83
C GLN A 18 12.77 10.14 4.92
N GLU A 19 12.81 8.88 5.36
CA GLU A 19 14.05 8.11 5.48
C GLU A 19 14.76 7.91 4.13
N ASN A 20 14.01 7.77 3.05
CA ASN A 20 14.54 7.45 1.72
C ASN A 20 14.60 8.66 0.78
N GLY A 21 14.13 9.84 1.20
CA GLY A 21 14.10 11.04 0.37
C GLY A 21 13.19 10.94 -0.86
N ILE A 22 12.13 10.13 -0.79
CA ILE A 22 11.15 9.90 -1.87
C ILE A 22 9.76 10.38 -1.45
N THR A 23 8.80 10.44 -2.37
CA THR A 23 7.43 10.84 -2.04
C THR A 23 6.62 9.69 -1.43
N VAL A 24 5.56 10.03 -0.70
CA VAL A 24 4.62 9.05 -0.14
C VAL A 24 3.96 8.23 -1.25
N GLU A 25 3.71 8.85 -2.41
CA GLU A 25 3.15 8.21 -3.59
C GLU A 25 4.12 7.17 -4.17
N GLN A 26 5.42 7.46 -4.19
CA GLN A 26 6.45 6.51 -4.60
C GLN A 26 6.54 5.31 -3.64
N VAL A 27 6.46 5.55 -2.32
CA VAL A 27 6.39 4.47 -1.33
C VAL A 27 5.15 3.60 -1.55
N ALA A 28 3.99 4.23 -1.80
CA ALA A 28 2.74 3.51 -2.03
C ALA A 28 2.80 2.62 -3.29
N ALA A 29 3.42 3.11 -4.37
CA ALA A 29 3.62 2.33 -5.59
C ALA A 29 4.47 1.08 -5.34
N VAL A 30 5.62 1.22 -4.67
CA VAL A 30 6.48 0.08 -4.31
C VAL A 30 5.74 -0.89 -3.39
N ALA A 31 5.02 -0.39 -2.39
CA ALA A 31 4.24 -1.23 -1.48
C ALA A 31 3.14 -2.02 -2.22
N PHE A 32 2.51 -1.42 -3.23
CA PHE A 32 1.52 -2.08 -4.07
C PHE A 32 2.14 -3.19 -4.94
N GLU A 33 3.28 -2.93 -5.57
CA GLU A 33 4.03 -3.95 -6.32
C GLU A 33 4.38 -5.16 -5.44
N ARG A 34 4.92 -4.90 -4.24
CA ARG A 34 5.22 -5.95 -3.25
C ARG A 34 3.98 -6.70 -2.80
N ALA A 35 2.86 -6.00 -2.60
CA ALA A 35 1.59 -6.63 -2.26
C ALA A 35 1.13 -7.57 -3.38
N ILE A 36 1.23 -7.14 -4.64
CA ILE A 36 0.94 -8.01 -5.80
C ILE A 36 1.85 -9.23 -5.74
N GLU A 37 3.17 -9.07 -5.65
CA GLU A 37 4.13 -10.19 -5.61
C GLU A 37 3.80 -11.19 -4.50
N ALA A 38 3.57 -10.71 -3.28
CA ALA A 38 3.33 -11.52 -2.09
C ALA A 38 1.94 -12.18 -2.04
N THR A 39 0.96 -11.62 -2.74
CA THR A 39 -0.41 -12.16 -2.74
C THR A 39 -0.43 -13.46 -3.55
N GLN A 40 -0.98 -14.54 -2.98
CA GLN A 40 -1.12 -15.79 -3.71
C GLN A 40 -2.27 -15.69 -4.73
N SER A 41 -2.17 -16.41 -5.85
CA SER A 41 -3.25 -16.47 -6.84
C SER A 41 -4.58 -16.87 -6.20
N GLY A 42 -5.66 -16.20 -6.59
CA GLY A 42 -6.99 -16.42 -6.02
C GLY A 42 -7.32 -15.57 -4.78
N HIS A 43 -6.36 -14.85 -4.19
CA HIS A 43 -6.59 -13.84 -3.16
C HIS A 43 -6.90 -12.47 -3.76
N PHE A 44 -7.33 -11.53 -2.92
CA PHE A 44 -7.75 -10.19 -3.35
C PHE A 44 -6.76 -9.12 -2.88
N LEU A 45 -6.51 -8.14 -3.74
CA LEU A 45 -5.78 -6.92 -3.45
C LEU A 45 -6.72 -5.72 -3.55
N GLN A 46 -6.50 -4.73 -2.71
CA GLN A 46 -7.17 -3.45 -2.87
C GLN A 46 -6.41 -2.58 -3.88
N ASP A 47 -7.08 -2.13 -4.94
CA ASP A 47 -6.52 -1.19 -5.91
C ASP A 47 -6.41 0.24 -5.34
N ALA A 48 -5.77 1.14 -6.08
CA ALA A 48 -5.61 2.54 -5.68
C ALA A 48 -6.95 3.30 -5.51
N SER A 49 -8.02 2.82 -6.15
CA SER A 49 -9.37 3.38 -6.05
C SER A 49 -10.16 2.81 -4.85
N GLY A 50 -9.59 1.83 -4.14
CA GLY A 50 -10.22 1.17 -2.99
C GLY A 50 -11.01 -0.09 -3.33
N ASN A 51 -11.03 -0.53 -4.59
CA ASN A 51 -11.74 -1.73 -5.02
C ASN A 51 -10.94 -3.00 -4.73
N TRP A 52 -11.62 -4.09 -4.40
CA TRP A 52 -10.98 -5.39 -4.26
C TRP A 52 -10.93 -6.11 -5.61
N VAL A 53 -9.72 -6.33 -6.10
CA VAL A 53 -9.42 -7.07 -7.34
C VAL A 53 -8.75 -8.40 -7.01
N ARG A 54 -9.19 -9.46 -7.70
CA ARG A 54 -8.63 -10.81 -7.52
C ARG A 54 -7.32 -10.94 -8.30
N LYS A 55 -6.30 -11.56 -7.68
CA LYS A 55 -5.04 -11.94 -8.34
C LYS A 55 -5.17 -13.24 -9.12
#